data_AF-A0A935C419-F1
#
_entry.id   AF-A0A935C419-F1
#
_cell.length_a   1.000
_cell.length_b   1.000
_cell.length_c   1.000
_cell.angle_alpha   90.00
_cell.angle_beta   90.00
_cell.angle_gamma   90.00
#
_symmetry.space_group_name_H-M   'P 1'
#
loop_
_entity.id
_entity.type
_entity.pdbx_description
1 polymer ?
#
loop_
_entity_poly.entity_id
_entity_poly.type
_entity_poly.pdbx_seq_one_letter_code
_entity_poly.pdbx_strand_id
1 'polypeptide(L)'
;MSSNHNLITTNQVNYSYSAALKSFGIVDKTVYGRVDLHSLRHTYATRCIESGMPAKVLQKILGHTDINITLNTYCSVFEKFRNEHLAVADEYMKANNLQIA
;
A
#
# COMPACT_ATOMS: atom_id res chain seq x y z
N MET A 1 3.40 -41.26 15.40
CA MET A 1 2.19 -40.41 15.34
C MET A 1 2.62 -39.06 14.79
N SER A 2 2.58 -38.91 13.46
CA SER A 2 3.06 -37.69 12.80
C SER A 2 2.02 -36.59 12.97
N SER A 3 2.36 -35.56 13.73
CA SER A 3 1.54 -34.36 13.90
C SER A 3 1.36 -33.68 12.54
N ASN A 4 0.23 -33.92 11.89
CA ASN A 4 -0.18 -33.19 10.69
C ASN A 4 -0.45 -31.73 11.10
N HIS A 5 0.59 -30.91 11.09
CA HIS A 5 0.46 -29.48 11.05
C HIS A 5 -0.24 -29.16 9.72
N ASN A 6 -1.57 -29.00 9.74
CA ASN A 6 -2.36 -28.59 8.58
C ASN A 6 -1.96 -27.16 8.20
N LEU A 7 -0.86 -27.01 7.46
CA LEU A 7 -0.47 -25.74 6.87
C LEU A 7 -1.51 -25.39 5.81
N ILE A 8 -2.37 -24.43 6.12
CA ILE A 8 -3.28 -23.84 5.13
C ILE A 8 -2.41 -23.06 4.14
N THR A 9 -2.53 -23.41 2.87
CA THR A 9 -1.80 -22.75 1.79
C THR A 9 -2.40 -21.37 1.47
N THR A 10 -1.58 -20.44 0.97
CA THR A 10 -2.05 -19.10 0.55
C THR A 10 -3.22 -19.17 -0.43
N ASN A 11 -3.23 -20.18 -1.31
CA ASN A 11 -4.31 -20.40 -2.26
C ASN A 11 -5.63 -20.79 -1.58
N GLN A 12 -5.58 -21.66 -0.56
CA GLN A 12 -6.75 -22.03 0.22
C GLN A 12 -7.30 -20.82 0.98
N VAL A 13 -6.44 -20.00 1.59
CA VAL A 13 -6.90 -18.77 2.27
C VAL A 13 -7.54 -17.79 1.28
N ASN A 14 -6.91 -17.55 0.13
CA ASN A 14 -7.45 -16.68 -0.91
C ASN A 14 -8.80 -17.18 -1.45
N TYR A 15 -8.95 -18.50 -1.59
CA TYR A 15 -10.20 -19.10 -2.03
C TYR A 15 -11.32 -18.89 -1.00
N SER A 16 -11.06 -19.20 0.28
CA SER A 16 -12.00 -18.97 1.38
C SER A 16 -12.39 -17.50 1.50
N TYR A 17 -11.42 -16.59 1.32
CA TYR A 17 -11.66 -15.15 1.33
C TYR A 17 -12.58 -14.71 0.19
N SER A 18 -12.30 -15.13 -1.05
CA SER A 18 -13.16 -14.81 -2.19
C SER A 18 -14.57 -15.39 -2.04
N ALA A 19 -14.69 -16.62 -1.51
CA ALA A 19 -15.97 -17.23 -1.22
C ALA A 19 -16.78 -16.45 -0.17
N ALA A 20 -16.13 -16.03 0.93
CA ALA A 20 -16.75 -15.22 1.97
C ALA A 20 -17.23 -13.86 1.42
N LEU A 21 -16.41 -13.15 0.65
CA LEU A 21 -16.82 -11.87 0.06
C LEU A 21 -18.04 -12.00 -0.85
N LYS A 22 -18.13 -13.11 -1.59
CA LYS A 22 -19.30 -13.43 -2.43
C LYS A 22 -20.54 -13.74 -1.59
N SER A 23 -20.42 -14.50 -0.52
CA SER A 23 -21.55 -14.82 0.35
C SER A 23 -22.13 -13.59 1.05
N PHE A 24 -21.29 -12.60 1.37
CA PHE A 24 -21.73 -11.34 1.95
C PHE A 24 -22.20 -10.29 0.91
N GLY A 25 -22.15 -10.60 -0.38
CA GLY A 25 -22.58 -9.66 -1.43
C GLY A 25 -21.70 -8.42 -1.58
N ILE A 26 -20.46 -8.46 -1.07
CA ILE A 26 -19.54 -7.31 -1.07
C ILE A 26 -18.84 -7.15 -2.42
N VAL A 27 -18.68 -8.25 -3.17
CA VAL A 27 -18.01 -8.22 -4.48
C VAL A 27 -18.94 -7.60 -5.52
N ASP A 28 -18.61 -6.39 -5.94
CA ASP A 28 -19.23 -5.77 -7.11
C ASP A 28 -18.82 -6.54 -8.38
N LYS A 29 -19.81 -7.06 -9.10
CA LYS A 29 -19.60 -7.81 -10.35
C LYS A 29 -19.14 -6.92 -11.51
N THR A 30 -19.25 -5.60 -11.37
CA THR A 30 -18.83 -4.63 -12.39
C THR A 30 -17.33 -4.33 -12.34
N VAL A 31 -16.67 -4.62 -11.21
CA VAL A 31 -15.24 -4.39 -11.01
C VAL A 31 -14.45 -5.62 -11.48
N TYR A 32 -13.75 -5.47 -12.60
CA TYR A 32 -12.84 -6.49 -13.13
C TYR A 32 -11.56 -6.54 -12.30
N GLY A 33 -11.28 -7.68 -11.66
CA GLY A 33 -10.04 -7.89 -10.92
C GLY A 33 -10.10 -9.09 -9.99
N ARG A 34 -8.93 -9.62 -9.63
CA ARG A 34 -8.81 -10.67 -8.59
C ARG A 34 -8.71 -9.97 -7.23
N VAL A 35 -9.71 -10.18 -6.38
CA VAL A 35 -9.67 -9.73 -4.98
C VAL A 35 -9.06 -10.86 -4.15
N ASP A 36 -7.86 -10.62 -3.62
CA ASP A 36 -7.14 -11.54 -2.75
C ASP A 36 -6.63 -10.83 -1.50
N LEU A 37 -5.96 -11.56 -0.61
CA LEU A 37 -5.42 -10.98 0.62
C LEU A 37 -4.32 -9.93 0.37
N HIS A 38 -3.58 -10.02 -0.74
CA HIS A 38 -2.61 -8.99 -1.11
C HIS A 38 -3.31 -7.69 -1.53
N SER A 39 -4.51 -7.76 -2.10
CA SER A 39 -5.30 -6.57 -2.42
C SER A 39 -5.56 -5.70 -1.17
N LEU A 40 -5.81 -6.32 0.00
CA LEU A 40 -5.99 -5.60 1.26
C LEU A 40 -4.72 -4.85 1.69
N ARG A 41 -3.56 -5.51 1.57
CA ARG A 41 -2.26 -4.90 1.84
C ARG A 41 -2.02 -3.71 0.90
N HIS A 42 -2.40 -3.83 -0.37
CA HIS A 42 -2.30 -2.73 -1.31
C HIS A 42 -3.22 -1.56 -0.95
N THR A 43 -4.47 -1.83 -0.57
CA THR A 43 -5.41 -0.79 -0.10
C THR A 43 -4.87 -0.06 1.12
N TYR A 44 -4.37 -0.78 2.12
CA TYR A 44 -3.78 -0.18 3.32
C TYR A 44 -2.60 0.74 2.98
N ALA A 45 -1.69 0.28 2.12
CA ALA A 45 -0.55 1.06 1.69
C ALA A 45 -0.97 2.32 0.92
N THR A 46 -1.93 2.25 0.00
CA THR A 46 -2.45 3.43 -0.71
C THR A 46 -3.03 4.45 0.29
N ARG A 47 -3.86 4.02 1.23
CA ARG A 47 -4.47 4.90 2.23
C ARG A 47 -3.43 5.58 3.13
N CYS A 48 -2.38 4.86 3.48
CA CYS A 48 -1.26 5.40 4.24
C CYS A 48 -0.49 6.49 3.48
N ILE A 49 -0.29 6.31 2.17
CA ILE A 49 0.39 7.32 1.34
C ILE A 49 -0.55 8.51 1.13
N GLU A 50 -1.84 8.28 0.89
CA GLU A 50 -2.86 9.34 0.79
C GLU A 50 -2.97 10.17 2.08
N SER A 51 -2.78 9.57 3.26
CA SER A 51 -2.73 10.31 4.54
C SER A 51 -1.41 11.07 4.76
N GLY A 52 -0.51 11.03 3.79
CA GLY A 52 0.80 11.67 3.84
C GLY A 52 1.85 10.95 4.68
N MET A 53 1.73 9.63 4.87
CA MET A 53 2.79 8.87 5.54
C MET A 53 4.00 8.75 4.60
N PRO A 54 5.23 9.04 5.08
CA PRO A 54 6.43 8.85 4.28
C PRO A 54 6.61 7.40 3.85
N ALA A 55 6.91 7.16 2.56
CA ALA A 55 7.04 5.82 2.00
C ALA A 55 8.09 4.95 2.71
N LYS A 56 9.17 5.56 3.23
CA LYS A 56 10.21 4.87 4.03
C LYS A 56 9.66 4.30 5.33
N VAL A 57 8.73 5.02 5.98
CA VAL A 57 8.05 4.59 7.21
C VAL A 57 7.06 3.47 6.87
N LEU A 58 6.26 3.66 5.81
CA LEU A 58 5.33 2.63 5.34
C LEU A 58 6.05 1.33 4.95
N GLN A 59 7.20 1.40 4.28
CA GLN A 59 8.01 0.22 3.94
C GLN A 59 8.39 -0.58 5.19
N LYS A 60 8.80 0.11 6.26
CA LYS A 60 9.18 -0.53 7.53
C LYS A 60 7.99 -1.16 8.23
N ILE A 61 6.81 -0.54 8.16
CA ILE A 61 5.55 -1.09 8.71
C ILE A 61 5.10 -2.32 7.92
N LEU A 62 5.21 -2.30 6.59
CA LEU A 62 4.81 -3.40 5.72
C LEU A 62 5.81 -4.56 5.71
N GLY A 63 7.04 -4.35 6.22
CA GLY A 63 8.09 -5.36 6.23
C GLY A 63 8.56 -5.77 4.83
N HIS A 64 8.41 -4.89 3.84
CA HIS A 64 8.84 -5.18 2.47
C HIS A 64 10.37 -5.08 2.35
N THR A 65 11.02 -6.22 2.08
CA THR A 65 12.45 -6.27 1.78
C THR A 65 12.80 -5.44 0.54
N ASP A 66 11.87 -5.37 -0.42
CA ASP A 66 12.05 -4.66 -1.68
C ASP A 66 11.15 -3.42 -1.77
N ILE A 67 11.78 -2.23 -1.79
CA ILE A 67 11.06 -0.96 -1.91
C ILE A 67 10.46 -0.76 -3.30
N ASN A 68 11.02 -1.44 -4.31
CA ASN A 68 10.62 -1.31 -5.71
C ASN A 68 9.19 -1.76 -5.97
N ILE A 69 8.68 -2.76 -5.25
CA ILE A 69 7.27 -3.19 -5.33
C ILE A 69 6.35 -2.10 -4.76
N THR A 70 6.82 -1.39 -3.74
CA THR A 70 6.05 -0.31 -3.10
C THR A 70 6.09 0.95 -3.98
N LEU A 71 7.26 1.37 -4.45
CA LEU A 71 7.39 2.58 -5.27
C LEU A 71 6.74 2.44 -6.66
N ASN A 72 6.90 1.32 -7.36
CA ASN A 72 6.35 1.17 -8.72
C ASN A 72 4.81 1.15 -8.74
N THR A 73 4.15 0.61 -7.70
CA THR A 73 2.68 0.61 -7.62
C THR A 73 2.11 1.96 -7.16
N TYR A 74 2.89 2.79 -6.45
CA TYR A 74 2.41 4.04 -5.84
C TYR A 74 3.02 5.33 -6.41
N CYS A 75 3.79 5.24 -7.51
CA CYS A 75 4.48 6.37 -8.13
C CYS A 75 3.58 7.60 -8.35
N SER A 76 2.34 7.42 -8.80
CA SER A 76 1.42 8.53 -9.08
C SER A 76 1.01 9.31 -7.82
N VAL A 77 0.77 8.62 -6.71
CA VAL A 77 0.45 9.25 -5.42
C VAL A 77 1.71 9.92 -4.85
N PHE A 78 2.87 9.29 -5.06
CA PHE A 78 4.15 9.81 -4.61
C PHE A 78 4.57 11.09 -5.35
N GLU A 79 4.31 11.20 -6.66
CA GLU A 79 4.59 12.42 -7.43
C GLU A 79 3.76 13.61 -6.94
N LYS A 80 2.47 13.40 -6.67
CA LYS A 80 1.60 14.44 -6.11
C LYS A 80 2.09 14.89 -4.73
N PHE A 81 2.41 13.93 -3.87
CA PHE A 81 2.90 14.17 -2.51
C PHE A 81 4.26 14.88 -2.51
N ARG A 82 5.17 14.49 -3.42
CA ARG A 82 6.46 15.14 -3.63
C ARG A 82 6.30 16.61 -4.00
N ASN A 83 5.39 16.92 -4.93
CA ASN A 83 5.17 18.30 -5.37
C ASN A 83 4.59 19.18 -4.26
N GLU A 84 3.62 18.67 -3.48
CA GLU A 84 3.05 19.39 -2.34
C GLU A 84 4.11 19.66 -1.25
N HIS A 85 4.96 18.70 -0.93
CA HIS A 85 6.00 18.88 0.09
C HIS A 85 7.22 19.68 -0.39
N LEU A 86 7.54 19.66 -1.68
CA LEU A 86 8.56 20.55 -2.25
C LEU A 86 8.17 22.02 -2.13
N ALA A 87 6.89 22.35 -2.32
CA ALA A 87 6.40 23.72 -2.16
C ALA A 87 6.59 24.22 -0.72
N VAL A 88 6.25 23.39 0.27
CA VAL A 88 6.44 23.71 1.70
C VAL A 88 7.92 23.85 2.06
N ALA A 89 8.78 22.97 1.53
CA ALA A 89 10.21 23.05 1.76
C ALA A 89 10.83 24.31 1.14
N ASP A 90 10.42 24.68 -0.07
CA ASP A 90 10.89 25.90 -0.74
C ASP A 90 10.45 27.16 0.00
N GLU A 91 9.21 27.19 0.50
CA GLU A 91 8.70 28.28 1.33
C GLU A 91 9.48 28.41 2.64
N TYR A 92 9.80 27.30 3.31
CA TYR A 92 10.65 27.28 4.50
C TYR A 92 12.08 27.77 4.21
N MET A 93 12.67 27.36 3.08
CA MET A 93 14.02 27.81 2.69
C MET A 93 14.05 29.30 2.38
N LYS A 94 13.02 29.85 1.72
CA LYS A 94 12.86 31.30 1.49
C LYS A 94 12.72 32.07 2.79
N ALA A 95 11.87 31.60 3.69
CA ALA A 95 11.62 32.25 4.98
C ALA A 95 12.87 32.30 5.88
N ASN A 96 13.81 31.37 5.71
CA ASN A 96 15.03 31.27 6.50
C ASN A 96 16.29 31.74 5.76
N ASN A 97 16.16 32.41 4.61
CA ASN A 97 17.29 32.89 3.80
C ASN A 97 18.32 31.79 3.44
N LEU A 98 17.86 30.53 3.35
CA LEU A 98 18.70 29.35 3.05
C LEU A 98 18.69 28.99 1.56
N GLN A 99 18.04 29.79 0.70
CA GLN A 99 18.11 29.60 -0.74
C GLN A 99 19.53 29.88 -1.23
N ILE A 100 20.16 28.88 -1.82
CA ILE A 100 21.40 29.06 -2.59
C ILE A 100 20.98 29.74 -3.89
N ALA A 101 21.61 30.89 -4.19
CA ALA A 101 21.41 31.66 -5.42
C ALA A 101 21.69 30.83 -6.68
#